data_AF-A0A516HFN4-F1
#
_entry.id   AF-A0A516HFN4-F1
#
_cell.length_a   1.000
_cell.length_b   1.000
_cell.length_c   1.000
_cell.angle_alpha   90.00
_cell.angle_beta   90.00
_cell.angle_gamma   90.00
#
_symmetry.space_group_name_H-M   'P 1'
#
loop_
_entity.id
_entity.type
_entity.pdbx_description
1 polymer ?
#
loop_
_entity_poly.entity_id
_entity_poly.type
_entity_poly.pdbx_seq_one_letter_code
_entity_poly.pdbx_strand_id
1 'polypeptide(L)'
;MNMFKKITLLAIALLLSACSLDEEASALAANGEQPKVWVFAQFNVVEEGDELESYYYYAQISRAIYQQISQNQLNSGFILLENVKYWGNGDVIHDYKDIENAGELVFRIEDIAKLDRVNVEPEVGVGYEQFEEKQSKSRVENTTSEEDNSEIESANKSETNSEDK
;
A
#
# COMPACT_ATOMS: atom_id res chain seq x y z
N MET A 1 -33.39 -4.71 -49.79
CA MET A 1 -32.18 -4.87 -48.95
C MET A 1 -31.94 -6.37 -48.76
N ASN A 2 -30.91 -6.93 -49.41
CA ASN A 2 -30.66 -8.37 -49.45
C ASN A 2 -30.51 -8.94 -48.03
N MET A 3 -31.06 -10.12 -47.78
CA MET A 3 -31.05 -10.79 -46.47
C MET A 3 -29.62 -10.92 -45.90
N PHE A 4 -28.64 -11.18 -46.79
CA PHE A 4 -27.21 -11.15 -46.47
C PHE A 4 -26.75 -9.80 -45.91
N LYS A 5 -27.17 -8.66 -46.49
CA LYS A 5 -26.79 -7.33 -45.98
C LYS A 5 -27.33 -7.07 -44.58
N LYS A 6 -28.51 -7.62 -44.23
CA LYS A 6 -29.08 -7.49 -42.88
C LYS A 6 -28.28 -8.31 -41.86
N ILE A 7 -27.84 -9.51 -42.24
CA ILE A 7 -27.01 -10.38 -41.41
C ILE A 7 -25.63 -9.75 -41.18
N THR A 8 -25.00 -9.22 -42.24
CA THR A 8 -23.72 -8.52 -42.13
C THR A 8 -23.81 -7.28 -41.23
N LEU A 9 -24.89 -6.49 -41.35
CA LEU A 9 -25.09 -5.31 -40.51
C LEU A 9 -25.30 -5.68 -39.03
N LEU A 10 -26.04 -6.76 -38.77
CA LEU A 10 -26.27 -7.27 -37.41
C LEU A 10 -24.97 -7.81 -36.78
N ALA A 11 -24.14 -8.51 -37.55
CA ALA A 11 -22.85 -9.01 -37.09
C ALA A 11 -21.88 -7.87 -36.74
N ILE A 12 -21.84 -6.81 -37.55
CA ILE A 12 -21.02 -5.62 -37.27
C ILE A 12 -21.51 -4.90 -36.00
N ALA A 13 -22.83 -4.79 -35.80
CA ALA A 13 -23.39 -4.17 -34.60
C ALA A 13 -23.05 -4.96 -33.31
N LEU A 14 -23.05 -6.29 -33.38
CA LEU A 14 -22.66 -7.17 -32.26
C LEU A 14 -21.17 -7.07 -31.90
N LEU A 15 -20.31 -6.89 -32.90
CA LEU A 15 -18.86 -6.70 -32.68
C LEU A 15 -18.55 -5.36 -32.01
N LEU A 16 -19.33 -4.31 -32.31
CA LEU A 16 -19.16 -2.99 -31.70
C LEU A 16 -19.60 -2.93 -30.24
N SER A 17 -20.56 -3.78 -29.82
CA SER A 17 -20.98 -3.91 -28.41
C SER A 17 -20.01 -4.72 -27.54
N ALA A 18 -18.99 -5.35 -28.13
CA ALA A 18 -17.97 -6.11 -27.40
C ALA A 18 -16.67 -5.31 -27.16
N CYS A 19 -16.58 -4.07 -27.65
CA CYS A 19 -15.54 -3.14 -27.23
C CYS A 19 -15.95 -2.54 -25.88
N SER A 20 -15.29 -2.99 -24.81
CA SER A 20 -15.44 -2.52 -23.44
C SER A 20 -14.98 -1.06 -23.27
N LEU A 21 -15.72 -0.11 -23.84
CA LEU A 21 -15.47 1.33 -23.66
C LEU A 21 -15.56 1.75 -22.18
N ASP A 22 -16.26 0.99 -21.35
CA ASP A 22 -16.38 1.23 -19.90
C ASP A 22 -15.08 0.93 -19.14
N GLU A 23 -14.28 -0.03 -19.61
CA GLU A 23 -12.96 -0.35 -19.03
C GLU A 23 -11.95 0.75 -19.37
N GLU A 24 -11.97 1.26 -20.61
CA GLU A 24 -11.12 2.38 -21.05
C GLU A 24 -11.52 3.72 -20.39
N ALA A 25 -12.83 3.99 -20.24
CA ALA A 25 -13.31 5.20 -19.59
C ALA A 25 -13.06 5.21 -18.07
N SER A 26 -13.12 4.06 -17.39
CA SER A 26 -12.70 3.93 -15.99
C SER A 26 -11.20 4.13 -15.83
N ALA A 27 -10.38 3.64 -16.76
CA ALA A 27 -8.94 3.88 -16.75
C ALA A 27 -8.61 5.39 -16.93
N LEU A 28 -9.39 6.12 -17.72
CA LEU A 28 -9.22 7.57 -17.92
C LEU A 28 -9.72 8.40 -16.72
N ALA A 29 -10.83 8.00 -16.09
CA ALA A 29 -11.34 8.62 -14.88
C ALA A 29 -10.47 8.34 -13.63
N ALA A 30 -9.72 7.24 -13.64
CA ALA A 30 -8.74 6.89 -12.60
C ALA A 30 -7.49 7.78 -12.61
N ASN A 31 -7.27 8.62 -13.63
CA ASN A 31 -6.24 9.66 -13.63
C ASN A 31 -6.63 10.92 -12.85
N GLY A 32 -7.87 11.04 -12.37
CA GLY A 32 -8.25 12.10 -11.44
C GLY A 32 -7.67 11.81 -10.06
N GLU A 33 -6.86 12.75 -9.53
CA GLU A 33 -6.21 12.78 -8.20
C GLU A 33 -6.70 11.70 -7.22
N GLN A 34 -6.30 10.45 -7.45
CA GLN A 34 -6.65 9.38 -6.55
C GLN A 34 -5.83 9.58 -5.28
N PRO A 35 -6.42 9.39 -4.08
CA PRO A 35 -5.66 9.44 -2.85
C PRO A 35 -4.45 8.52 -2.94
N LYS A 36 -3.25 9.05 -2.69
CA LYS A 36 -2.00 8.29 -2.73
C LYS A 36 -1.62 7.80 -1.34
N VAL A 37 -0.81 6.76 -1.30
CA VAL A 37 -0.21 6.22 -0.07
C VAL A 37 1.27 5.97 -0.30
N TRP A 38 2.08 6.21 0.73
CA TRP A 38 3.48 5.80 0.72
C TRP A 38 3.58 4.29 0.92
N VAL A 39 4.46 3.66 0.15
CA VAL A 39 4.75 2.22 0.22
C VAL A 39 6.25 1.99 0.17
N PHE A 40 6.66 0.90 0.80
CA PHE A 40 7.90 0.20 0.49
C PHE A 40 7.57 -0.91 -0.51
N ALA A 41 8.25 -0.92 -1.64
CA ALA A 41 8.05 -1.88 -2.71
C ALA A 41 9.37 -2.59 -3.03
N GLN A 42 9.33 -3.91 -3.05
CA GLN A 42 10.40 -4.76 -3.57
C GLN A 42 9.91 -5.41 -4.87
N PHE A 43 10.71 -5.27 -5.92
CA PHE A 43 10.48 -5.93 -7.21
C PHE A 43 11.60 -6.93 -7.48
N ASN A 44 11.25 -8.08 -8.03
CA ASN A 44 12.19 -9.07 -8.53
C ASN A 44 11.98 -9.21 -10.04
N VAL A 45 12.90 -8.65 -10.83
CA VAL A 45 12.80 -8.58 -12.29
C VAL A 45 13.82 -9.51 -12.92
N VAL A 46 13.42 -10.23 -13.96
CA VAL A 46 14.33 -11.07 -14.75
C VAL A 46 14.91 -10.24 -15.89
N GLU A 47 16.22 -10.05 -15.89
CA GLU A 47 16.96 -9.29 -16.91
C GLU A 47 17.46 -10.18 -18.06
N GLU A 48 18.05 -9.56 -19.09
CA GLU A 48 18.68 -10.27 -20.19
C GLU A 48 19.77 -11.24 -19.67
N GLY A 49 19.55 -12.55 -19.87
CA GLY A 49 20.46 -13.60 -19.37
C GLY A 49 19.88 -14.48 -18.26
N ASP A 50 18.58 -14.35 -17.96
CA ASP A 50 17.87 -15.10 -16.90
C ASP A 50 18.40 -14.79 -15.48
N GLU A 51 19.06 -13.64 -15.31
CA GLU A 51 19.49 -13.15 -14.00
C GLU A 51 18.35 -12.43 -13.29
N LEU A 52 18.14 -12.77 -12.01
CA LEU A 52 17.10 -12.15 -11.19
C LEU A 52 17.70 -10.96 -10.42
N GLU A 53 17.24 -9.76 -10.72
CA GLU A 53 17.60 -8.54 -10.01
C GLU A 53 16.51 -8.10 -9.04
N SER A 54 16.92 -7.61 -7.86
CA SER A 54 16.00 -7.11 -6.84
C SER A 54 16.14 -5.60 -6.68
N TYR A 55 15.01 -4.90 -6.77
CA TYR A 55 14.93 -3.46 -6.64
C TYR A 55 14.09 -3.06 -5.43
N TYR A 56 14.54 -2.02 -4.70
CA TYR A 56 13.94 -1.60 -3.44
C TYR A 56 13.62 -0.10 -3.47
N TYR A 57 12.33 0.23 -3.41
CA TYR A 57 11.85 1.59 -3.52
C TYR A 57 10.92 1.96 -2.39
N TYR A 58 10.96 3.23 -2.02
CA TYR A 58 9.85 3.91 -1.40
C TYR A 58 9.19 4.82 -2.42
N ALA A 59 7.87 4.77 -2.52
CA ALA A 59 7.15 5.60 -3.48
C ALA A 59 5.71 5.86 -3.03
N GLN A 60 5.07 6.78 -3.72
CA GLN A 60 3.63 6.95 -3.67
C GLN A 60 2.97 6.14 -4.78
N ILE A 61 1.89 5.45 -4.41
CA ILE A 61 1.01 4.76 -5.37
C ILE A 61 -0.45 5.11 -5.07
N SER A 62 -1.32 4.89 -6.05
CA SER A 62 -2.77 4.99 -5.84
C SER A 62 -3.21 4.07 -4.69
N ARG A 63 -3.97 4.62 -3.74
CA ARG A 63 -4.56 3.84 -2.63
C ARG A 63 -5.43 2.70 -3.14
N ALA A 64 -6.16 2.92 -4.24
CA ALA A 64 -7.00 1.90 -4.84
C ALA A 64 -6.16 0.72 -5.37
N ILE A 65 -5.05 1.01 -6.04
CA ILE A 65 -4.11 -0.03 -6.53
C ILE A 65 -3.49 -0.77 -5.35
N TYR A 66 -3.00 -0.05 -4.34
CA TYR A 66 -2.47 -0.67 -3.12
C TYR A 66 -3.45 -1.66 -2.50
N GLN A 67 -4.72 -1.24 -2.32
CA GLN A 67 -5.74 -2.09 -1.72
C GLN A 67 -6.00 -3.35 -2.55
N GLN A 68 -6.14 -3.22 -3.87
CA GLN A 68 -6.38 -4.35 -4.75
C GLN A 68 -5.22 -5.37 -4.72
N ILE A 69 -3.97 -4.89 -4.74
CA ILE A 69 -2.79 -5.77 -4.64
C ILE A 69 -2.74 -6.44 -3.26
N SER A 70 -2.90 -5.68 -2.17
CA SER A 70 -2.86 -6.20 -0.79
C SER A 70 -3.94 -7.24 -0.49
N GLN A 71 -5.06 -7.20 -1.22
CA GLN A 71 -6.19 -8.13 -1.10
C GLN A 71 -6.12 -9.26 -2.13
N ASN A 72 -5.02 -9.36 -2.90
CA ASN A 72 -4.81 -10.32 -3.99
C ASN A 72 -5.88 -10.27 -5.10
N GLN A 73 -6.54 -9.12 -5.26
CA GLN A 73 -7.54 -8.88 -6.30
C GLN A 73 -6.91 -8.45 -7.63
N LEU A 74 -5.67 -7.95 -7.59
CA LEU A 74 -4.90 -7.51 -8.75
C LEU A 74 -3.49 -8.09 -8.66
N ASN A 75 -3.15 -9.01 -9.58
CA ASN A 75 -1.89 -9.77 -9.56
C ASN A 75 -1.06 -9.64 -10.85
N SER A 76 -1.52 -8.84 -11.81
CA SER A 76 -0.85 -8.64 -13.10
C SER A 76 -1.15 -7.27 -13.68
N GLY A 77 -0.25 -6.74 -14.50
CA GLY A 77 -0.41 -5.45 -15.16
C GLY A 77 0.70 -4.49 -14.75
N PHE A 78 0.41 -3.19 -14.76
CA PHE A 78 1.41 -2.16 -14.47
C PHE A 78 1.02 -1.32 -13.26
N ILE A 79 2.02 -0.92 -12.49
CA ILE A 79 1.89 0.02 -11.38
C ILE A 79 2.81 1.22 -11.64
N LEU A 80 2.25 2.42 -11.52
CA LEU A 80 2.99 3.67 -11.50
C LEU A 80 3.42 3.97 -10.05
N LEU A 81 4.72 4.14 -9.87
CA LEU A 81 5.34 4.67 -8.67
C LEU A 81 5.66 6.15 -8.91
N GLU A 82 5.27 6.99 -7.97
CA GLU A 82 5.50 8.44 -8.03
C GLU A 82 6.28 8.91 -6.80
N ASN A 83 7.01 10.02 -6.91
CA ASN A 83 7.88 10.52 -5.85
C ASN A 83 8.83 9.43 -5.30
N VAL A 84 9.42 8.68 -6.23
CA VAL A 84 10.29 7.53 -5.95
C VAL A 84 11.53 7.97 -5.17
N LYS A 85 11.87 7.16 -4.17
CA LYS A 85 13.13 7.19 -3.44
C LYS A 85 13.70 5.76 -3.45
N TYR A 86 14.98 5.59 -3.71
CA TYR A 86 15.59 4.26 -3.74
C TYR A 86 16.32 3.97 -2.42
N TRP A 87 16.18 2.74 -1.91
CA TRP A 87 16.97 2.28 -0.78
C TRP A 87 18.18 1.53 -1.32
N GLY A 88 19.38 1.98 -0.95
CA GLY A 88 20.60 1.51 -1.59
C GLY A 88 21.82 1.55 -0.68
N ASN A 89 22.98 1.73 -1.31
CA ASN A 89 24.27 1.64 -0.65
C ASN A 89 24.34 2.53 0.60
N GLY A 90 24.90 1.96 1.67
CA GLY A 90 25.05 2.63 2.96
C GLY A 90 23.84 2.54 3.88
N ASP A 91 22.83 1.74 3.55
CA ASP A 91 21.60 1.57 4.34
C ASP A 91 20.83 2.90 4.52
N VAL A 92 20.82 3.71 3.47
CA VAL A 92 20.16 5.01 3.47
C VAL A 92 19.25 5.15 2.25
N ILE A 93 18.25 6.00 2.41
CA ILE A 93 17.29 6.35 1.37
C ILE A 93 17.85 7.49 0.54
N HIS A 94 17.76 7.37 -0.78
CA HIS A 94 18.24 8.34 -1.74
C HIS A 94 17.09 8.87 -2.59
N ASP A 95 17.19 10.12 -3.03
CA ASP A 95 16.24 10.66 -4.00
C ASP A 95 16.48 10.01 -5.38
N TYR A 96 15.41 9.60 -6.04
CA TYR A 96 15.47 9.13 -7.42
C TYR A 96 15.34 10.30 -8.42
N LYS A 97 14.80 11.43 -7.99
CA LYS A 97 14.56 12.59 -8.84
C LYS A 97 15.86 13.33 -9.18
N ASP A 98 16.02 13.69 -10.44
CA ASP A 98 17.10 14.55 -10.91
C ASP A 98 16.60 15.55 -11.99
N ILE A 99 17.51 16.12 -12.79
CA ILE A 99 17.18 17.09 -13.84
C ILE A 99 16.37 16.42 -14.98
N GLU A 100 16.56 15.12 -15.19
CA GLU A 100 15.99 14.35 -16.30
C GLU A 100 14.81 13.48 -15.88
N ASN A 101 14.75 13.08 -14.62
CA ASN A 101 13.74 12.19 -14.06
C ASN A 101 12.80 12.94 -13.12
N ALA A 102 11.49 12.86 -13.38
CA ALA A 102 10.47 13.47 -12.53
C ALA A 102 10.28 12.78 -11.16
N GLY A 103 10.96 11.66 -10.92
CA GLY A 103 10.75 10.82 -9.74
C GLY A 103 9.63 9.80 -9.93
N GLU A 104 9.42 9.33 -11.16
CA GLU A 104 8.37 8.39 -11.54
C GLU A 104 8.97 7.12 -12.14
N LEU A 105 8.39 5.97 -11.83
CA LEU A 105 8.78 4.67 -12.38
C LEU A 105 7.55 3.80 -12.66
N VAL A 106 7.67 2.90 -13.63
CA VAL A 106 6.61 1.92 -13.95
C VAL A 106 7.18 0.52 -13.81
N PHE A 107 6.49 -0.32 -13.04
CA PHE A 107 6.82 -1.73 -12.88
C PHE A 107 5.64 -2.62 -13.21
N ARG A 108 5.93 -3.90 -13.46
CA ARG A 108 4.90 -4.93 -13.53
C ARG A 108 4.44 -5.32 -12.14
N ILE A 109 3.14 -5.60 -12.01
CA ILE A 109 2.55 -6.05 -10.73
C ILE A 109 3.01 -7.48 -10.41
N GLU A 110 3.16 -8.31 -11.44
CA GLU A 110 3.64 -9.68 -11.29
C GLU A 110 5.07 -9.78 -10.73
N ASP A 111 5.87 -8.71 -10.85
CA ASP A 111 7.26 -8.67 -10.35
C ASP A 111 7.32 -8.23 -8.87
N ILE A 112 6.20 -7.88 -8.24
CA ILE A 112 6.16 -7.46 -6.83
C ILE A 112 6.46 -8.65 -5.93
N ALA A 113 7.61 -8.59 -5.26
CA ALA A 113 7.98 -9.54 -4.21
C ALA A 113 7.42 -9.14 -2.85
N LYS A 114 7.35 -7.82 -2.59
CA LYS A 114 6.84 -7.28 -1.32
C LYS A 114 6.28 -5.87 -1.51
N LEU A 115 5.15 -5.58 -0.86
CA LEU A 115 4.52 -4.26 -0.89
C LEU A 115 3.93 -3.94 0.49
N ASP A 116 4.61 -3.08 1.25
CA ASP A 116 4.19 -2.67 2.59
C ASP A 116 3.81 -1.20 2.60
N ARG A 117 2.70 -0.84 3.25
CA ARG A 117 2.35 0.56 3.46
C ARG A 117 3.28 1.20 4.48
N VAL A 118 3.71 2.42 4.16
CA VAL A 118 4.47 3.30 5.04
C VAL A 118 3.58 4.49 5.42
N ASN A 119 3.56 4.84 6.70
CA ASN A 119 2.63 5.85 7.23
C ASN A 119 3.14 7.29 7.09
N VAL A 120 4.42 7.46 6.78
CA VAL A 120 5.08 8.75 6.66
C VAL A 120 5.91 8.79 5.39
N GLU A 121 6.14 9.99 4.87
CA GLU A 121 7.10 10.16 3.80
C GLU A 121 8.50 9.75 4.27
N PRO A 122 9.24 8.94 3.48
CA PRO A 122 10.62 8.62 3.77
C PRO A 122 11.54 9.84 3.64
N GLU A 123 12.41 10.02 4.62
CA GLU A 123 13.44 11.07 4.64
C GLU A 123 14.72 10.58 3.94
N VAL A 124 15.24 11.41 3.03
CA VAL A 124 16.48 11.14 2.29
C VAL A 124 17.69 11.29 3.22
N GLY A 125 18.67 10.40 3.09
CA GLY A 125 19.88 10.35 3.92
C GLY A 125 19.69 9.64 5.26
N VAL A 126 18.49 9.11 5.53
CA VAL A 126 18.14 8.34 6.72
C VAL A 126 17.83 6.90 6.30
N GLY A 127 18.12 5.92 7.14
CA GLY A 127 17.85 4.51 6.89
C GLY A 127 16.47 4.07 7.35
N TYR A 128 16.26 2.76 7.45
CA TYR A 128 14.99 2.15 7.85
C TYR A 128 14.54 2.52 9.27
N GLU A 129 15.46 2.92 10.16
CA GLU A 129 15.23 3.25 11.57
C GLU A 129 14.13 4.31 11.77
N GLN A 130 13.92 5.19 10.78
CA GLN A 130 12.88 6.23 10.80
C GLN A 130 11.44 5.66 10.91
N PHE A 131 11.27 4.37 10.66
CA PHE A 131 9.98 3.67 10.73
C PHE A 131 9.78 2.86 12.01
N GLU A 132 10.83 2.58 12.80
CA GLU A 132 10.76 1.72 13.99
C GLU A 132 10.02 2.39 15.16
N GLU A 133 10.22 3.68 15.39
CA GLU A 133 9.66 4.37 16.55
C GLU A 133 8.13 4.56 16.46
N LYS A 134 7.56 4.59 15.25
CA LYS A 134 6.14 4.91 15.02
C LYS A 134 5.20 3.71 15.12
N GLN A 135 5.70 2.47 15.07
CA GLN A 135 4.87 1.27 15.24
C GLN A 135 4.47 1.00 16.71
N SER A 136 5.15 1.63 17.67
CA SER A 136 4.89 1.46 19.11
C SER A 136 3.64 2.19 19.61
N LYS A 137 3.20 3.26 18.93
CA LYS A 137 2.07 4.09 19.39
C LYS A 137 0.70 3.63 18.88
N SER A 138 0.61 2.90 17.77
CA SER A 138 -0.68 2.46 17.22
C SER A 138 -1.26 1.19 17.88
N ARG A 139 -0.54 0.58 18.83
CA ARG A 139 -0.97 -0.67 19.49
C ARG A 139 -1.58 -0.47 20.89
N VAL A 140 -1.43 0.71 21.51
CA VAL A 140 -1.82 0.91 22.93
C VAL A 140 -3.14 1.67 23.11
N GLU A 141 -3.71 2.26 22.06
CA GLU A 141 -4.91 3.11 22.17
C GLU A 141 -6.25 2.38 21.91
N ASN A 142 -6.30 1.05 22.11
CA ASN A 142 -7.57 0.31 22.03
C ASN A 142 -7.73 -0.73 23.14
N THR A 143 -7.53 -0.30 24.39
CA THR A 143 -8.16 -0.90 25.58
C THR A 143 -7.94 0.07 26.73
N THR A 144 -8.93 0.92 27.03
CA THR A 144 -9.38 1.26 28.40
C THR A 144 -10.51 2.30 28.33
N SER A 145 -11.74 1.83 28.44
CA SER A 145 -12.98 2.50 28.90
C SER A 145 -14.11 1.51 28.58
N GLU A 146 -14.85 0.89 29.50
CA GLU A 146 -15.35 1.29 30.81
C GLU A 146 -15.79 0.04 31.61
N GLU A 147 -15.63 0.13 32.94
CA GLU A 147 -16.53 -0.30 34.03
C GLU A 147 -17.10 -1.74 34.11
N ASP A 148 -16.84 -2.42 35.24
CA ASP A 148 -17.91 -2.70 36.22
C ASP A 148 -17.32 -3.08 37.60
N ASN A 149 -18.08 -2.72 38.63
CA ASN A 149 -17.73 -2.62 40.04
C ASN A 149 -18.60 -3.60 40.86
N SER A 150 -18.01 -4.67 41.38
CA SER A 150 -18.48 -5.45 42.55
C SER A 150 -17.29 -6.31 43.00
N GLU A 151 -17.00 -6.59 44.26
CA GLU A 151 -17.85 -6.78 45.41
C GLU A 151 -16.98 -6.76 46.69
N ILE A 152 -17.65 -6.46 47.79
CA ILE A 152 -17.17 -6.25 49.17
C ILE A 152 -16.52 -7.51 49.76
N GLU A 153 -15.46 -7.37 50.56
CA GLU A 153 -15.33 -8.22 51.76
C GLU A 153 -14.68 -7.48 52.93
N SER A 154 -15.44 -7.41 54.03
CA SER A 154 -15.09 -6.81 55.31
C SER A 154 -14.86 -7.93 56.33
N ALA A 155 -13.69 -7.98 56.95
CA ALA A 155 -13.38 -8.76 58.16
C ALA A 155 -11.93 -8.42 58.57
N ASN A 156 -11.50 -8.21 59.82
CA ASN A 156 -12.13 -8.30 61.13
C ASN A 156 -11.17 -7.61 62.14
N LYS A 157 -11.75 -6.77 63.00
CA LYS A 157 -11.48 -6.53 64.43
C LYS A 157 -10.19 -7.09 65.12
N SER A 158 -9.65 -6.23 66.01
CA SER A 158 -8.81 -6.52 67.22
C SER A 158 -7.33 -6.84 66.93
N GLU A 159 -6.34 -6.11 67.45
CA GLU A 159 -6.01 -6.02 68.87
C GLU A 159 -5.32 -4.70 69.28
N THR A 160 -5.69 -4.28 70.47
CA THR A 160 -5.09 -3.29 71.36
C THR A 160 -3.70 -3.75 71.82
N ASN A 161 -2.70 -2.86 71.85
CA ASN A 161 -1.92 -2.65 73.09
C ASN A 161 -1.14 -1.33 73.05
N SER A 162 -1.35 -0.57 74.11
CA SER A 162 -0.56 0.54 74.62
C SER A 162 0.75 0.05 75.26
N GLU A 163 1.59 1.03 75.64
CA GLU A 163 2.91 0.95 76.31
C GLU A 163 4.07 0.86 75.30
N ASP A 164 5.06 1.76 75.25
CA ASP A 164 5.63 2.59 76.29
C ASP A 164 6.53 3.69 75.69
N LYS A 165 6.68 4.78 76.48
CA LYS A 165 7.59 5.95 76.39
C LYS A 165 7.13 7.25 75.74
#